data_AF-A0A919B106-F1
#
_entry.id   AF-A0A919B106-F1
#
_cell.length_a   1.000
_cell.length_b   1.000
_cell.length_c   1.000
_cell.angle_alpha   90.00
_cell.angle_beta   90.00
_cell.angle_gamma   90.00
#
_symmetry.space_group_name_H-M   'P 1'
#
loop_
_entity.id
_entity.type
_entity.pdbx_description
1 polymer ?
#
loop_
_entity_poly.entity_id
_entity_poly.type
_entity_poly.pdbx_seq_one_letter_code
_entity_poly.pdbx_strand_id
1 'polypeptide(L)' 'MIRAGQSWHRSSYSGDTHGQCVECRMTRNSWVAVRDSKAPARGTLAVPPAAWTALLRTLRDG' A
#
# COMPACT_ATOMS: atom_id res chain seq x y z
N MET A 1 7.96 -5.23 6.14
CA MET A 1 8.63 -5.24 4.82
C MET A 1 7.66 -5.79 3.79
N ILE A 2 7.25 -4.99 2.80
CA ILE A 2 6.43 -5.50 1.68
C ILE A 2 7.37 -6.34 0.81
N ARG A 3 7.10 -7.63 0.66
CA ARG A 3 7.91 -8.49 -0.21
C ARG A 3 7.55 -8.24 -1.67
N ALA A 4 8.53 -8.35 -2.56
CA ALA A 4 8.27 -8.38 -4.01
C ALA A 4 7.45 -9.63 -4.36
N GLY A 5 6.28 -9.42 -4.97
CA GLY A 5 5.34 -10.47 -5.32
C GLY A 5 4.04 -9.91 -5.88
N GLN A 6 3.29 -10.72 -6.63
CA GLN A 6 2.04 -10.28 -7.29
C GLN A 6 0.92 -9.95 -6.29
N SER A 7 1.05 -10.41 -5.05
CA SER A 7 0.03 -10.33 -4.01
C SER A 7 0.01 -8.99 -3.30
N TRP A 8 -1.20 -8.46 -3.10
CA TRP A 8 -1.42 -7.26 -2.30
C TRP A 8 -1.19 -7.55 -0.81
N HIS A 9 -0.43 -6.68 -0.16
CA HIS A 9 -0.27 -6.66 1.29
C HIS A 9 -1.29 -5.70 1.90
N ARG A 10 -2.10 -6.25 2.78
CA ARG A 10 -3.11 -5.56 3.55
C ARG A 10 -2.52 -5.02 4.86
N SER A 11 -2.92 -3.81 5.25
CA SER A 11 -2.53 -3.24 6.54
C SER A 11 -3.13 -4.03 7.72
N SER A 12 -2.33 -4.27 8.76
CA SER A 12 -2.79 -4.91 10.01
C SER A 12 -3.74 -4.03 10.83
N TYR A 13 -3.83 -2.73 10.52
CA TYR A 13 -4.77 -1.80 11.15
C TYR A 13 -6.15 -1.82 10.49
N SER A 14 -6.31 -2.56 9.39
CA SER A 14 -7.61 -2.74 8.74
C SER A 14 -8.37 -3.87 9.46
N GLY A 15 -9.24 -3.49 10.40
CA GLY A 15 -10.10 -4.42 11.15
C GLY A 15 -11.37 -4.85 10.42
N ASP A 16 -12.03 -5.88 10.95
CA ASP A 16 -13.18 -6.54 10.31
C ASP A 16 -14.50 -5.75 10.42
N THR A 17 -14.63 -4.87 11.42
CA THR A 17 -15.88 -4.18 11.73
C THR A 17 -16.22 -3.02 10.77
N HIS A 18 -15.26 -2.55 9.97
CA HIS A 18 -15.46 -1.49 8.96
C HIS A 18 -14.79 -1.78 7.60
N GLY A 19 -14.31 -3.02 7.39
CA GLY A 19 -13.73 -3.48 6.13
C GLY A 19 -12.36 -2.89 5.78
N GLN A 20 -11.68 -3.56 4.86
CA GLN A 20 -10.32 -3.27 4.42
C GLN A 20 -10.21 -1.88 3.79
N CYS A 21 -9.28 -1.01 4.23
CA CYS A 21 -9.22 0.38 3.77
C CYS A 21 -8.01 0.70 2.85
N VAL A 22 -6.89 -0.01 2.98
CA VAL A 22 -5.70 0.22 2.12
C VAL A 22 -4.92 -1.07 1.90
N GLU A 23 -4.51 -1.30 0.66
CA GLU A 23 -3.59 -2.36 0.25
C GLU A 23 -2.39 -1.79 -0.51
N CYS A 24 -1.23 -2.42 -0.36
CA CYS A 24 -0.01 -2.04 -1.07
C CYS A 24 0.74 -3.25 -1.66
N ARG A 25 1.46 -3.07 -2.77
CA ARG A 25 2.33 -4.12 -3.35
C ARG A 25 3.57 -3.51 -4.01
N MET A 26 4.66 -4.26 -4.03
CA MET A 26 5.77 -3.97 -4.94
C MET A 26 5.45 -4.51 -6.33
N THR A 27 5.55 -3.66 -7.33
CA THR A 27 5.32 -3.99 -8.75
C THR A 27 6.58 -4.59 -9.38
N ARG A 28 6.44 -5.20 -10.56
CA ARG A 28 7.58 -5.79 -11.31
C ARG A 28 8.63 -4.75 -11.73
N ASN A 29 8.24 -3.49 -11.91
CA ASN A 29 9.16 -2.40 -12.25
C ASN A 29 9.74 -1.68 -11.01
N SER A 30 9.67 -2.30 -9.82
CA SER A 30 10.20 -1.76 -8.56
C SER A 30 9.51 -0.48 -8.06
N TRP A 31 8.21 -0.33 -8.33
CA TRP A 31 7.38 0.72 -7.74
C TRP A 31 6.55 0.16 -6.58
N VAL A 32 6.05 1.04 -5.72
CA VAL A 32 5.06 0.70 -4.70
C VAL A 32 3.70 1.16 -5.18
N ALA A 33 2.82 0.21 -5.46
CA ALA A 33 1.42 0.49 -5.77
C ALA A 33 0.57 0.45 -4.51
N VAL A 34 -0.33 1.41 -4.36
CA VAL A 34 -1.27 1.55 -3.24
C VAL A 34 -2.68 1.69 -3.81
N ARG A 35 -3.67 1.07 -3.16
CA ARG A 35 -5.08 1.19 -3.55
C ARG A 35 -6.02 1.09 -2.36
N ASP A 36 -7.24 1.55 -2.59
CA ASP A 36 -8.38 1.27 -1.74
C ASP A 36 -8.84 -0.18 -1.93
N SER A 37 -8.86 -0.96 -0.86
CA SER A 37 -9.32 -2.35 -0.87
C SER A 37 -10.83 -2.46 -1.14
N LYS A 38 -11.62 -1.41 -0.85
CA LYS A 38 -13.07 -1.36 -1.09
C LYS A 38 -13.42 -1.04 -2.53
N ALA A 39 -12.48 -0.45 -3.27
CA ALA A 39 -12.68 -0.05 -4.65
C ALA A 39 -11.48 -0.37 -5.56
N PRO A 40 -11.06 -1.65 -5.64
CA PRO A 40 -9.84 -2.04 -6.34
C PRO A 40 -9.87 -1.74 -7.85
N ALA A 41 -11.06 -1.65 -8.44
CA ALA A 41 -11.27 -1.31 -9.84
C ALA A 41 -11.13 0.19 -10.15
N ARG A 42 -11.13 1.07 -9.13
CA ARG A 42 -10.99 2.53 -9.33
C ARG A 42 -9.56 2.95 -9.68
N GLY A 43 -8.58 2.08 -9.46
CA GLY A 43 -7.19 2.30 -9.86
C GLY A 43 -6.21 2.14 -8.70
N THR A 44 -4.94 2.41 -9.02
CA THR A 44 -3.82 2.28 -8.09
C THR A 44 -2.92 3.49 -8.22
N LEU A 45 -2.50 4.08 -7.09
CA LEU A 45 -1.42 5.06 -7.08
C LEU A 45 -0.08 4.31 -7.02
N ALA A 46 0.82 4.57 -7.95
CA ALA A 46 2.16 3.99 -7.93
C ALA A 46 3.20 5.09 -7.64
N VAL A 47 4.10 4.84 -6.69
CA VAL A 47 5.20 5.74 -6.35
C VAL A 47 6.56 5.02 -6.33
N PRO A 48 7.68 5.73 -6.53
CA PRO A 48 9.01 5.17 -6.31
C PRO A 48 9.24 4.73 -4.86
N PRO A 49 10.09 3.72 -4.59
CA PRO A 49 10.35 3.24 -3.23
C PRO A 49 10.89 4.30 -2.26
N ALA A 50 11.66 5.27 -2.76
CA ALA A 50 12.19 6.37 -1.97
C ALA A 50 11.06 7.27 -1.43
N ALA A 51 10.09 7.62 -2.29
CA ALA A 51 8.93 8.42 -1.90
C ALA A 51 8.03 7.67 -0.91
N TRP A 52 7.83 6.36 -1.12
CA TRP A 52 7.11 5.51 -0.17
C TRP A 52 7.76 5.49 1.21
N THR A 53 9.09 5.33 1.25
CA THR A 53 9.85 5.32 2.51
C THR A 53 9.78 6.67 3.22
N ALA A 54 9.88 7.77 2.47
CA ALA A 54 9.76 9.12 3.02
C ALA A 54 8.36 9.33 3.64
N LEU A 55 7.29 8.98 2.91
CA LEU A 55 5.91 9.05 3.40
C LEU A 55 5.73 8.31 4.73
N LEU A 56 6.21 7.06 4.81
CA LEU A 56 6.07 6.25 6.03
C LEU A 56 6.83 6.81 7.23
N ARG A 57 7.97 7.47 7.01
CA ARG A 57 8.71 8.17 8.06
C ARG A 57 7.90 9.36 8.56
N THR A 58 7.45 10.22 7.65
CA THR A 58 6.64 11.40 7.97
C THR A 58 5.37 11.04 8.75
N LEU A 59 4.66 9.97 8.35
CA LEU A 59 3.43 9.53 9.04
C LEU A 59 3.68 8.89 10.41
N ARG A 60 4.89 8.43 10.69
CA ARG A 60 5.26 7.81 11.97
C ARG A 60 5.70 8.85 13.00
N ASP A 61 6.35 9.90 12.53
CA ASP A 61 6.92 10.96 13.36
C ASP A 61 5.93 12.12 13.61
N GLY A 62 4.76 12.09 12.95
CA GLY A 62 3.68 13.07 13.10
C GLY A 62 2.59 12.66 14.08
#